data_AF-A0A5E4JTY9-F1
#
_entry.id   AF-A0A5E4JTY9-F1
#
_cell.length_a   1.000
_cell.length_b   1.000
_cell.length_c   1.000
_cell.angle_alpha   90.00
_cell.angle_beta   90.00
_cell.angle_gamma   90.00
#
_symmetry.space_group_name_H-M   'P 1'
#
loop_
_entity.id
_entity.type
_entity.pdbx_description
1 polymer ?
#
loop_
_entity_poly.entity_id
_entity_poly.type
_entity_poly.pdbx_seq_one_letter_code
_entity_poly.pdbx_strand_id
1 'polypeptide(L)'
;MAYYFFNKCERECLPSLERLAQEMGLAEKVASSPSIRFWSGRVIKSREEFYQELLMSYDPTSPTPLMVQTNLEDHLVKQVKEIIIKLIKLTDPSEIYQEPFGHLKYDLKDFED
;
A
#
# COMPACT_ATOMS: atom_id res chain seq x y z
N MET A 1 -9.29 6.34 -7.77
CA MET A 1 -7.96 5.83 -7.36
C MET A 1 -8.10 5.45 -5.91
N ALA A 2 -7.61 4.30 -5.47
CA ALA A 2 -7.68 3.91 -4.06
C ALA A 2 -6.37 4.26 -3.35
N TYR A 3 -6.46 4.82 -2.14
CA TYR A 3 -5.30 5.15 -1.30
C TYR A 3 -5.40 4.45 0.07
N TYR A 4 -4.28 3.99 0.58
CA TYR A 4 -4.19 3.36 1.89
C TYR A 4 -3.10 4.07 2.67
N PHE A 5 -3.48 4.77 3.74
CA PHE A 5 -2.56 5.49 4.60
C PHE A 5 -2.37 4.72 5.89
N PHE A 6 -1.14 4.66 6.40
CA PHE A 6 -0.85 3.94 7.63
C PHE A 6 -0.08 4.86 8.58
N ASN A 7 -0.70 5.19 9.72
CA ASN A 7 -0.26 6.22 10.66
C ASN A 7 0.70 5.74 11.76
N LYS A 8 0.86 4.42 11.94
CA LYS A 8 1.82 3.83 12.89
C LYS A 8 2.88 2.97 12.20
N CYS A 9 3.43 3.43 11.09
CA CYS A 9 4.55 2.75 10.44
C CYS A 9 5.88 3.26 10.97
N GLU A 10 6.34 2.69 12.09
CA GLU A 10 7.60 3.06 12.72
C GLU A 10 8.81 2.78 11.80
N ARG A 11 9.93 3.45 12.05
CA ARG A 11 11.14 3.31 11.22
C ARG A 11 11.72 1.89 11.24
N GLU A 12 11.46 1.15 12.31
CA GLU A 12 11.81 -0.28 12.43
C GLU A 12 11.04 -1.18 11.45
N CYS A 13 9.91 -0.72 10.90
CA CYS A 13 9.15 -1.45 9.89
C CYS A 13 9.78 -1.36 8.49
N LEU A 14 10.68 -0.40 8.23
CA LEU A 14 11.23 -0.14 6.89
C LEU A 14 11.86 -1.37 6.22
N PRO A 15 12.70 -2.19 6.90
CA PRO A 15 13.23 -3.42 6.29
C PRO A 15 12.15 -4.43 5.91
N SER A 16 11.07 -4.50 6.69
CA SER A 16 9.92 -5.37 6.40
C SER A 16 9.11 -4.85 5.22
N LEU A 17 8.96 -3.52 5.10
CA LEU A 17 8.33 -2.89 3.93
C LEU A 17 9.14 -3.09 2.66
N GLU A 18 10.48 -2.94 2.73
CA GLU A 18 11.38 -3.18 1.59
C GLU A 18 11.30 -4.63 1.12
N ARG A 19 11.29 -5.58 2.06
CA ARG A 19 11.09 -7.00 1.73
C ARG A 19 9.74 -7.23 1.06
N LEU A 20 8.67 -6.67 1.60
CA LEU A 20 7.35 -6.80 0.99
C LEU A 20 7.30 -6.18 -0.41
N ALA A 21 7.93 -5.02 -0.61
CA ALA A 21 8.05 -4.38 -1.93
C ALA A 21 8.71 -5.32 -2.95
N GLN A 22 9.81 -5.97 -2.55
CA GLN A 22 10.53 -6.94 -3.37
C GLN A 22 9.71 -8.20 -3.66
N GLU A 23 9.02 -8.75 -2.67
CA GLU A 23 8.10 -9.90 -2.84
C GLU A 23 6.98 -9.59 -3.84
N MET A 24 6.53 -8.34 -3.87
CA MET A 24 5.52 -7.84 -4.82
C MET A 24 6.11 -7.49 -6.20
N GLY A 25 7.42 -7.57 -6.39
CA GLY A 25 8.07 -7.16 -7.65
C GLY A 25 8.05 -5.64 -7.88
N LEU A 26 7.91 -4.84 -6.83
CA LEU A 26 8.04 -3.39 -6.93
C LEU A 26 9.51 -2.99 -7.04
N ALA A 27 9.81 -2.08 -7.96
CA ALA A 27 11.13 -1.48 -8.08
C ALA A 27 11.19 -0.20 -7.25
N GLU A 28 12.25 -0.06 -6.45
CA GLU A 28 12.56 1.22 -5.81
C GLU A 28 12.79 2.29 -6.89
N LYS A 29 12.21 3.47 -6.68
CA LYS A 29 12.43 4.63 -7.54
C LYS A 29 13.23 5.66 -6.78
N VAL A 30 14.02 6.42 -7.53
CA VAL A 30 14.76 7.57 -6.98
C VAL A 30 13.75 8.62 -6.53
N ALA A 31 13.65 8.81 -5.22
CA ALA A 31 12.88 9.91 -4.64
C ALA A 31 13.71 11.21 -4.68
N SER A 32 13.03 12.35 -4.80
CA SER A 32 13.65 13.67 -4.70
C SER A 32 14.20 13.99 -3.30
N SER A 33 13.74 13.26 -2.29
CA SER A 33 14.21 13.36 -0.91
C SER A 33 14.87 12.05 -0.45
N PRO A 34 16.04 12.10 0.20
CA PRO A 34 16.71 10.91 0.74
C PRO A 34 15.99 10.30 1.94
N SER A 35 15.08 11.05 2.59
CA SER A 35 14.27 10.55 3.71
C SER A 35 13.04 9.77 3.26
N ILE A 36 12.63 9.93 2.01
CA ILE A 36 11.45 9.29 1.46
C ILE A 36 11.90 8.05 0.66
N ARG A 37 11.18 6.95 0.85
CA ARG A 37 11.34 5.75 0.03
C ARG A 37 10.12 5.59 -0.85
N PHE A 38 10.33 5.15 -2.08
CA PHE A 38 9.27 5.01 -3.07
C PHE A 38 9.49 3.73 -3.87
N TRP A 39 8.44 2.94 -4.00
CA TRP A 39 8.43 1.71 -4.78
C TRP A 39 7.23 1.73 -5.73
N SER A 40 7.45 1.36 -6.99
CA SER A 40 6.37 1.22 -7.98
C SER A 40 6.66 0.06 -8.93
N GLY A 41 5.58 -0.60 -9.36
CA GLY A 41 5.67 -1.74 -10.25
C GLY A 41 4.30 -2.23 -10.68
N ARG A 42 4.32 -3.08 -11.70
CA ARG A 42 3.14 -3.80 -12.19
C ARG A 42 3.00 -5.09 -11.40
N VAL A 43 2.07 -5.13 -10.45
CA VAL A 43 1.97 -6.23 -9.48
C VAL A 43 0.74 -7.08 -9.72
N ILE A 44 -0.36 -6.47 -10.16
CA ILE A 44 -1.65 -7.14 -10.23
C ILE A 44 -1.92 -7.49 -11.68
N LYS A 45 -2.01 -8.79 -11.95
CA LYS A 45 -2.48 -9.31 -13.24
C LYS A 45 -4.00 -9.41 -13.14
N SER A 46 -4.71 -8.39 -13.60
CA SER A 46 -6.13 -8.56 -13.93
C SER A 46 -6.23 -9.33 -15.25
N ARG A 47 -7.46 -9.66 -15.69
CA ARG A 47 -7.75 -10.60 -16.81
C ARG A 47 -6.74 -10.51 -17.96
N GLU A 48 -6.43 -11.68 -18.53
CA GLU A 48 -5.47 -11.92 -19.63
C GLU A 48 -5.06 -10.62 -20.35
N GLU A 49 -3.91 -10.05 -19.94
CA GLU A 49 -3.19 -8.89 -20.54
C GLU A 49 -3.24 -7.55 -19.81
N PHE A 50 -4.06 -7.36 -18.77
CA PHE A 50 -4.04 -6.11 -18.00
C PHE A 50 -3.16 -6.20 -16.76
N TYR A 51 -2.05 -5.47 -16.79
CA TYR A 51 -1.21 -5.23 -15.63
C TYR A 51 -1.58 -3.92 -14.96
N GLN A 52 -1.80 -3.97 -13.66
CA GLN A 52 -2.14 -2.80 -12.86
C GLN A 52 -0.93 -2.37 -12.02
N GLU A 53 -0.76 -1.06 -11.89
CA GLU A 53 0.35 -0.45 -11.17
C GLU A 53 -0.01 -0.26 -9.70
N LEU A 54 0.90 -0.69 -8.83
CA LEU A 54 0.85 -0.40 -7.41
C LEU A 54 2.02 0.52 -7.05
N LEU A 55 1.72 1.52 -6.24
CA LEU A 55 2.67 2.49 -5.74
C LEU A 55 2.68 2.45 -4.21
N MET A 56 3.86 2.44 -3.63
CA MET A 56 4.07 2.50 -2.19
C MET A 56 5.09 3.59 -1.88
N SER A 57 4.77 4.50 -0.95
CA SER A 57 5.68 5.53 -0.48
C SER A 57 5.77 5.52 1.03
N TYR A 58 6.99 5.62 1.55
CA TYR A 58 7.27 5.73 2.96
C TYR A 58 7.97 7.07 3.27
N ASP A 59 7.34 7.90 4.08
CA ASP A 59 7.89 9.16 4.60
C ASP A 59 7.80 9.18 6.13
N PRO A 60 8.92 8.96 6.85
CA PRO A 60 8.93 8.91 8.31
C PRO A 60 8.63 10.27 8.98
N THR A 61 8.57 11.36 8.21
CA THR A 61 8.25 12.70 8.72
C THR A 61 6.75 13.02 8.66
N SER A 62 5.97 12.19 7.97
CA SER A 62 4.52 12.32 7.85
C SER A 62 3.80 11.70 9.06
N PRO A 63 2.65 12.26 9.50
CA PRO A 63 1.75 11.58 10.45
C PRO A 63 1.11 10.30 9.87
N THR A 64 1.13 10.13 8.55
CA THR A 64 0.79 8.91 7.83
C THR A 64 2.01 8.42 7.05
N PRO A 65 3.01 7.83 7.74
CA PRO A 65 4.32 7.58 7.17
C PRO A 65 4.32 6.56 6.04
N LEU A 66 3.27 5.77 5.84
CA LEU A 66 3.15 4.89 4.68
C LEU A 66 1.88 5.21 3.90
N MET A 67 2.01 5.31 2.59
CA MET A 67 0.90 5.40 1.64
C MET A 67 1.05 4.30 0.59
N VAL A 68 -0.06 3.61 0.27
CA VAL A 68 -0.17 2.72 -0.89
C VAL A 68 -1.26 3.23 -1.81
N GLN A 69 -0.99 3.27 -3.11
CA GLN A 69 -1.91 3.73 -4.14
C GLN A 69 -2.08 2.64 -5.20
N THR A 70 -3.33 2.46 -5.66
CA THR A 70 -3.72 1.52 -6.71
C THR A 70 -4.96 2.05 -7.46
N ASN A 71 -5.32 1.49 -8.63
CA ASN A 71 -6.54 1.95 -9.30
C ASN A 71 -7.79 1.57 -8.51
N LEU A 72 -8.88 2.32 -8.74
CA LEU A 72 -10.12 2.12 -8.00
C LEU A 72 -10.69 0.72 -8.21
N GLU A 73 -10.59 0.13 -9.38
CA GLU A 73 -11.15 -1.21 -9.64
C GLU A 73 -10.37 -2.32 -8.92
N ASP A 74 -9.15 -2.00 -8.48
CA ASP A 74 -8.17 -2.97 -8.02
C ASP A 74 -8.38 -3.33 -6.54
N HIS A 75 -9.05 -2.48 -5.76
CA HIS A 75 -9.35 -2.76 -4.34
C HIS A 75 -10.19 -4.03 -4.11
N LEU A 76 -10.94 -4.46 -5.14
CA LEU A 76 -11.74 -5.69 -5.09
C LEU A 76 -10.93 -6.93 -5.52
N VAL A 77 -9.72 -6.75 -6.05
CA VAL A 77 -8.86 -7.85 -6.48
C VAL A 77 -8.23 -8.50 -5.25
N LYS A 78 -8.36 -9.83 -5.15
CA LYS A 78 -7.86 -10.63 -4.02
C LYS A 78 -6.39 -10.34 -3.68
N GLN A 79 -5.52 -10.22 -4.69
CA GLN A 79 -4.09 -9.94 -4.48
C GLN A 79 -3.85 -8.57 -3.80
N VAL A 80 -4.62 -7.54 -4.17
CA VAL A 80 -4.53 -6.23 -3.53
C VAL A 80 -4.96 -6.35 -2.07
N LYS A 81 -6.08 -7.01 -1.81
CA LYS A 81 -6.55 -7.24 -0.43
C LYS A 81 -5.49 -7.95 0.41
N GLU A 82 -4.85 -8.99 -0.10
CA GLU A 82 -3.77 -9.71 0.58
C GLU A 82 -2.57 -8.80 0.92
N ILE A 83 -2.16 -7.92 -0.01
CA ILE A 83 -1.10 -6.93 0.23
C ILE A 83 -1.51 -5.96 1.34
N ILE A 84 -2.73 -5.41 1.27
CA ILE A 84 -3.23 -4.49 2.28
C ILE A 84 -3.31 -5.16 3.66
N ILE A 85 -3.75 -6.41 3.75
CA ILE A 85 -3.76 -7.18 5.01
C ILE A 85 -2.34 -7.34 5.57
N LYS A 86 -1.36 -7.69 4.74
CA LYS A 86 0.05 -7.80 5.17
C LYS A 86 0.53 -6.46 5.75
N LEU A 87 0.20 -5.35 5.09
CA LEU A 87 0.56 -4.01 5.55
C LEU A 87 -0.16 -3.63 6.85
N ILE A 88 -1.46 -3.93 6.99
CA ILE A 88 -2.21 -3.72 8.22
C ILE A 88 -1.53 -4.44 9.39
N LYS A 89 -1.15 -5.70 9.22
CA LYS A 89 -0.44 -6.47 10.25
C LYS A 89 0.92 -5.88 10.62
N LEU A 90 1.60 -5.25 9.67
CA LEU A 90 2.91 -4.62 9.89
C LEU A 90 2.82 -3.25 10.55
N THR A 91 1.70 -2.54 10.40
CA THR A 91 1.66 -1.10 10.66
C THR A 91 0.46 -0.63 11.50
N ASP A 92 -0.47 -1.52 11.87
CA ASP A 92 -1.65 -1.23 12.70
C ASP A 92 -2.32 0.14 12.36
N PRO A 93 -2.73 0.35 11.09
CA PRO A 93 -3.25 1.64 10.66
C PRO A 93 -4.60 1.92 11.31
N SER A 94 -4.84 3.16 11.74
CA SER A 94 -6.14 3.55 12.28
C SER A 94 -7.17 3.93 11.20
N GLU A 95 -6.75 4.26 9.97
CA GLU A 95 -7.63 4.79 8.91
C GLU A 95 -7.14 4.44 7.49
N ILE A 96 -8.06 4.24 6.54
CA ILE A 96 -7.75 4.05 5.11
C ILE A 96 -8.70 4.94 4.29
N TYR A 97 -8.22 5.51 3.17
CA TYR A 97 -8.92 6.60 2.46
C TYR A 97 -9.19 6.23 1.00
N GLN A 98 -10.45 6.07 0.59
CA GLN A 98 -10.79 5.70 -0.80
C GLN A 98 -11.41 6.89 -1.55
N GLU A 99 -10.76 7.37 -2.62
CA GLU A 99 -11.29 8.44 -3.48
C GLU A 99 -11.95 7.86 -4.76
N PRO A 100 -13.14 8.35 -5.17
CA PRO A 100 -13.84 9.54 -4.68
C PRO A 100 -14.87 9.28 -3.56
N PHE A 101 -14.85 8.12 -2.90
CA PHE A 101 -15.93 7.67 -2.01
C PHE A 101 -15.78 8.06 -0.53
N GLY A 102 -14.72 8.79 -0.17
CA GLY A 102 -14.49 9.32 1.16
C GLY A 102 -13.75 8.37 2.11
N HIS A 103 -13.79 8.70 3.41
CA HIS A 103 -13.15 7.91 4.46
C HIS A 103 -13.87 6.58 4.65
N LEU A 104 -13.18 5.47 4.43
CA LEU A 104 -13.66 4.16 4.83
C LEU A 104 -12.99 3.80 6.16
N LYS A 105 -13.78 3.78 7.22
CA LYS A 105 -13.36 3.16 8.47
C LYS A 105 -13.53 1.66 8.28
N TYR A 106 -12.45 0.98 7.93
CA TYR A 106 -12.50 -0.47 7.71
C TYR A 106 -12.80 -1.18 9.04
N ASP A 107 -13.73 -2.14 9.00
CA ASP A 107 -13.79 -3.19 10.01
C ASP A 107 -12.85 -4.31 9.50
N LEU A 108 -11.89 -4.75 10.32
CA LEU A 108 -10.93 -5.79 9.95
C LEU A 108 -11.62 -7.10 9.49
N LYS A 109 -12.90 -7.27 9.84
CA LYS A 109 -13.79 -8.36 9.40
C LYS A 109 -14.02 -8.41 7.89
N ASP A 110 -13.86 -7.30 7.16
CA ASP A 110 -14.01 -7.28 5.68
C ASP A 110 -12.86 -8.00 4.94
N PHE A 111 -11.85 -8.45 5.69
CA PHE A 111 -10.66 -9.14 5.21
C PHE A 111 -10.51 -10.57 5.78
N GLU A 112 -11.47 -11.02 6.59
CA GLU A 112 -11.55 -12.38 7.12
C GLU A 112 -12.48 -13.21 6.21
N ASP A 113 -11.93 -13.71 5.08
CA ASP A 113 -12.53 -14.79 4.27
C ASP A 113 -11.83 -16.12 4.61
#